data_AF-A0A800F5V0-F1
#
_entry.id   AF-A0A800F5V0-F1
#
_cell.length_a   1.000
_cell.length_b   1.000
_cell.length_c   1.000
_cell.angle_alpha   90.00
_cell.angle_beta   90.00
_cell.angle_gamma   90.00
#
_symmetry.space_group_name_H-M   'P 1'
#
loop_
_entity.id
_entity.type
_entity.pdbx_description
1 polymer ?
#
loop_
_entity_poly.entity_id
_entity_poly.type
_entity_poly.pdbx_seq_one_letter_code
_entity_poly.pdbx_strand_id
1 'polypeptide(L)'
;MPITAVVPQDAQDDAQDDPTQVLVSRLTLDNYKTTLKGLTQFGDRRQGTKRNRDAVAWIEAQLQAVGCTNTERITYEFNPEPRRGGGGGGRGRGGAAVPPDLTTPTGGIVGRNGNGPGGSSIYGYRVRTGVNRDLDAQPDERIRELNREEPVNGERTEVYCTKVGTTRPNEMYIVGAHMDGHGVNEAVNDDGSGTALVMELARVFSATDVETEVSIRFALWNNEETGTNGADAYVAQRRELQGIESPSGSGRYPEPTWLGMIQHDMMMWDHGAPRADGTVSRDQRPEADVNIEFQSNSVMAEESMKLAFVFKAAADAYNTDYPATVGPHMT
;
A
#
# COMPACT_ATOMS: atom_id res chain seq x y z
N MET A 1 1.47 -58.43 40.03
CA MET A 1 1.39 -58.21 38.57
C MET A 1 -0.07 -57.88 38.22
N PRO A 2 -0.31 -56.95 37.30
CA PRO A 2 -0.91 -55.61 37.51
C PRO A 2 -2.39 -55.60 37.03
N ILE A 3 -3.20 -54.54 37.03
CA ILE A 3 -3.08 -53.27 36.31
C ILE A 3 -4.12 -52.30 36.87
N THR A 4 -3.66 -51.10 37.19
CA THR A 4 -4.41 -49.87 37.40
C THR A 4 -5.15 -49.48 36.12
N ALA A 5 -6.43 -49.08 36.21
CA ALA A 5 -7.04 -48.25 35.18
C ALA A 5 -7.69 -47.04 35.87
N VAL A 6 -6.99 -45.92 35.76
CA VAL A 6 -7.38 -44.59 36.19
C VAL A 6 -7.45 -43.76 34.90
N VAL A 7 -8.64 -43.18 34.67
CA VAL A 7 -9.08 -42.10 33.73
C VAL A 7 -8.96 -42.33 32.20
N PRO A 8 -9.80 -41.67 31.37
CA PRO A 8 -9.87 -40.20 31.20
C PRO A 8 -11.20 -39.61 31.70
N GLN A 9 -11.22 -38.53 32.49
CA GLN A 9 -10.97 -37.15 32.11
C GLN A 9 -11.85 -36.85 30.91
N ASP A 10 -13.02 -36.27 31.19
CA ASP A 10 -13.71 -35.41 30.24
C ASP A 10 -12.69 -34.34 29.82
N ALA A 11 -11.89 -34.67 28.81
CA ALA A 11 -11.33 -33.72 27.89
C ALA A 11 -12.53 -33.16 27.13
N GLN A 12 -13.25 -32.23 27.76
CA GLN A 12 -13.74 -31.10 27.01
C GLN A 12 -12.48 -30.38 26.55
N ASP A 13 -11.98 -30.80 25.39
CA ASP A 13 -11.17 -29.94 24.54
C ASP A 13 -11.97 -28.65 24.41
N ASP A 14 -11.55 -27.63 25.16
CA ASP A 14 -11.86 -26.24 24.83
C ASP A 14 -11.40 -26.07 23.39
N ALA A 15 -12.35 -26.14 22.46
CA ALA A 15 -12.15 -25.68 21.10
C ALA A 15 -11.88 -24.18 21.20
N GLN A 16 -10.61 -23.84 21.42
CA GLN A 16 -10.16 -22.47 21.42
C GLN A 16 -10.40 -21.96 20.00
N ASP A 17 -11.34 -21.02 19.85
CA ASP A 17 -11.70 -20.43 18.57
C ASP A 17 -10.43 -20.06 17.79
N ASP A 18 -10.38 -20.42 16.51
CA ASP A 18 -9.26 -20.08 15.62
C ASP A 18 -9.00 -18.56 15.70
N PRO A 19 -7.85 -18.13 16.24
CA PRO A 19 -7.59 -16.70 16.48
C PRO A 19 -7.64 -15.90 15.18
N THR A 20 -7.29 -16.50 14.04
CA THR A 20 -7.37 -15.84 12.73
C THR A 20 -8.82 -15.55 12.37
N GLN A 21 -9.71 -16.55 12.53
CA GLN A 21 -11.14 -16.38 12.27
C GLN A 21 -11.76 -15.32 13.20
N VAL A 22 -11.35 -15.30 14.48
CA VAL A 22 -11.77 -14.27 15.44
C VAL A 22 -11.35 -12.88 14.98
N LEU A 23 -10.11 -12.68 14.56
CA LEU A 23 -9.63 -11.37 14.08
C LEU A 23 -10.32 -10.94 12.78
N VAL A 24 -10.49 -11.86 11.82
CA VAL A 24 -11.21 -11.60 10.56
C VAL A 24 -12.66 -11.17 10.84
N SER A 25 -13.33 -11.79 11.83
CA SER A 25 -14.70 -11.43 12.20
C SER A 25 -14.86 -10.00 12.75
N ARG A 26 -13.74 -9.35 13.15
CA ARG A 26 -13.74 -7.95 13.64
C ARG A 26 -13.70 -6.93 12.51
N LEU A 27 -13.42 -7.35 11.28
CA LEU A 27 -13.37 -6.47 10.11
C LEU A 27 -14.78 -6.11 9.68
N THR A 28 -15.02 -4.83 9.39
CA THR A 28 -16.31 -4.40 8.83
C THR A 28 -16.10 -3.46 7.65
N LEU A 29 -16.95 -3.59 6.63
CA LEU A 29 -16.93 -2.71 5.47
C LEU A 29 -17.25 -1.26 5.85
N ASP A 30 -18.05 -1.05 6.90
CA ASP A 30 -18.43 0.29 7.37
C ASP A 30 -17.25 1.03 8.01
N ASN A 31 -16.42 0.35 8.81
CA ASN A 31 -15.18 0.95 9.33
C ASN A 31 -14.24 1.34 8.19
N TYR A 32 -14.02 0.42 7.25
CA TYR A 32 -13.20 0.67 6.08
C TYR A 32 -13.67 1.90 5.29
N LYS A 33 -14.97 1.96 4.96
CA LYS A 33 -15.58 3.10 4.27
C LYS A 33 -15.51 4.40 5.07
N THR A 34 -15.64 4.31 6.39
CA THR A 34 -15.55 5.47 7.29
C THR A 34 -14.16 6.06 7.27
N THR A 35 -13.12 5.23 7.40
CA THR A 35 -11.72 5.66 7.31
C THR A 35 -11.42 6.24 5.93
N LEU A 36 -11.84 5.55 4.87
CA LEU A 36 -11.64 5.99 3.50
C LEU A 36 -12.28 7.37 3.24
N LYS A 37 -13.53 7.55 3.68
CA LYS A 37 -14.23 8.85 3.61
C LYS A 37 -13.56 9.92 4.48
N GLY A 38 -12.94 9.53 5.59
CA GLY A 38 -12.13 10.43 6.41
C GLY A 38 -10.91 10.97 5.66
N LEU A 39 -10.25 10.14 4.83
CA LEU A 39 -9.11 10.57 4.03
C LEU A 39 -9.49 11.56 2.91
N THR A 40 -10.71 11.46 2.36
CA THR A 40 -11.13 12.32 1.24
C THR A 40 -11.30 13.79 1.61
N GLN A 41 -11.44 14.11 2.90
CA GLN A 41 -11.50 15.50 3.37
C GLN A 41 -10.22 16.30 3.06
N PHE A 42 -9.12 15.62 2.71
CA PHE A 42 -7.82 16.19 2.39
C PHE A 42 -7.49 16.16 0.88
N GLY A 43 -8.48 15.90 0.02
CA GLY A 43 -8.31 15.84 -1.42
C GLY A 43 -7.30 14.76 -1.80
N ASP A 44 -6.46 15.04 -2.79
CA ASP A 44 -5.40 14.12 -3.20
C ASP A 44 -4.35 13.87 -2.11
N ARG A 45 -4.30 14.67 -1.02
CA ARG A 45 -3.21 14.61 -0.03
C ARG A 45 -1.83 14.76 -0.69
N ARG A 46 -1.74 15.53 -1.77
CA ARG A 46 -0.51 15.78 -2.53
C ARG A 46 0.62 16.28 -1.62
N GLN A 47 1.75 15.58 -1.58
CA GLN A 47 2.94 15.89 -0.79
C GLN A 47 3.31 17.38 -0.75
N GLY A 48 3.81 17.87 0.39
CA GLY A 48 4.29 19.25 0.53
C GLY A 48 3.20 20.33 0.64
N THR A 49 1.94 19.97 0.44
CA THR A 49 0.79 20.85 0.72
C THR A 49 0.43 20.84 2.21
N LYS A 50 -0.32 21.85 2.68
CA LYS A 50 -0.92 21.86 4.00
C LYS A 50 -1.89 20.70 4.17
N ARG A 51 -2.72 20.40 3.17
CA ARG A 51 -3.67 19.27 3.24
C ARG A 51 -2.99 17.91 3.44
N ASN A 52 -1.80 17.70 2.87
CA ASN A 52 -1.00 16.52 3.14
C ASN A 52 -0.50 16.47 4.60
N ARG A 53 0.03 17.58 5.14
CA ARG A 53 0.45 17.67 6.55
C ARG A 53 -0.72 17.44 7.52
N ASP A 54 -1.88 18.01 7.20
CA ASP A 54 -3.11 17.83 7.96
C ASP A 54 -3.58 16.36 7.90
N ALA A 55 -3.47 15.71 6.75
CA ALA A 55 -3.79 14.29 6.60
C ALA A 55 -2.87 13.40 7.43
N VAL A 56 -1.54 13.65 7.47
CA VAL A 56 -0.61 12.92 8.35
C VAL A 56 -1.01 13.07 9.81
N ALA A 57 -1.33 14.29 10.25
CA ALA A 57 -1.77 14.55 11.63
C ALA A 57 -3.10 13.88 11.94
N TRP A 58 -4.02 13.83 10.98
CA TRP A 58 -5.30 13.15 11.14
C TRP A 58 -5.12 11.64 11.24
N ILE A 59 -4.31 11.02 10.38
CA ILE A 59 -3.98 9.58 10.44
C ILE A 59 -3.37 9.22 11.79
N GLU A 60 -2.39 10.00 12.25
CA GLU A 60 -1.77 9.80 13.58
C GLU A 60 -2.82 9.83 14.70
N ALA A 61 -3.71 10.81 14.69
CA ALA A 61 -4.78 10.92 15.68
C ALA A 61 -5.76 9.74 15.60
N GLN A 62 -6.08 9.25 14.41
CA GLN A 62 -6.93 8.06 14.26
C GLN A 62 -6.25 6.80 14.81
N LEU A 63 -4.97 6.58 14.50
CA LEU A 63 -4.19 5.44 15.02
C LEU A 63 -4.14 5.45 16.55
N GLN A 64 -3.89 6.61 17.15
CA GLN A 64 -3.89 6.76 18.61
C GLN A 64 -5.28 6.51 19.22
N ALA A 65 -6.34 7.00 18.57
CA ALA A 65 -7.72 6.82 19.04
C ALA A 65 -8.15 5.35 19.08
N VAL A 66 -7.60 4.50 18.22
CA VAL A 66 -7.87 3.05 18.20
C VAL A 66 -6.93 2.23 19.08
N GLY A 67 -6.11 2.88 19.92
CA GLY A 67 -5.22 2.21 20.87
C GLY A 67 -3.84 1.88 20.32
N CYS A 68 -3.53 2.27 19.08
CA CYS A 68 -2.19 2.15 18.53
C CYS A 68 -1.35 3.35 19.00
N THR A 69 -0.87 3.31 20.24
CA THR A 69 -0.26 4.49 20.89
C THR A 69 1.24 4.62 20.70
N ASN A 70 1.93 3.59 20.18
CA ASN A 70 3.33 3.68 19.80
C ASN A 70 3.46 4.27 18.39
N THR A 71 2.92 5.48 18.23
CA THR A 71 2.97 6.25 16.98
C THR A 71 4.22 7.11 16.93
N GLU A 72 4.89 7.11 15.79
CA GLU A 72 6.02 7.99 15.52
C GLU A 72 5.92 8.55 14.10
N ARG A 73 6.66 9.64 13.87
CA ARG A 73 6.85 10.21 12.55
C ARG A 73 8.26 9.98 12.04
N ILE A 74 8.39 9.72 10.74
CA ILE A 74 9.64 9.95 10.02
C ILE A 74 9.58 11.34 9.42
N THR A 75 10.67 12.08 9.57
CA THR A 75 10.82 13.42 9.00
C THR A 75 12.01 13.43 8.05
N TYR A 76 11.86 14.07 6.89
CA TYR A 76 12.94 14.24 5.92
C TYR A 76 12.73 15.51 5.08
N GLU A 77 13.81 15.99 4.46
CA GLU A 77 13.77 17.16 3.59
C GLU A 77 13.57 16.73 2.13
N PHE A 78 12.61 17.33 1.42
CA PHE A 78 12.36 17.06 0.01
C PHE A 78 12.36 18.33 -0.83
N ASN A 79 13.40 18.46 -1.66
CA ASN A 79 13.62 19.57 -2.57
C ASN A 79 13.87 19.02 -3.98
N PRO A 80 12.81 18.69 -4.74
CA PRO A 80 12.98 18.12 -6.08
C PRO A 80 13.72 19.13 -6.96
N GLU A 81 14.70 18.66 -7.74
CA GLU A 81 15.33 19.52 -8.73
C GLU A 81 14.24 20.12 -9.63
N PRO A 82 14.29 21.43 -9.93
CA PRO A 82 13.42 22.00 -10.94
C PRO A 82 13.64 21.18 -12.21
N ARG A 83 12.60 20.48 -12.68
CA ARG A 83 12.67 19.79 -13.97
C ARG A 83 13.17 20.82 -14.97
N ARG A 84 14.40 20.66 -15.48
CA ARG A 84 14.95 21.53 -16.53
C ARG A 84 13.86 21.68 -17.55
N GLY A 85 13.35 22.90 -17.71
CA GLY A 85 12.09 23.16 -18.40
C GLY A 85 11.98 22.28 -19.62
N GLY A 86 11.11 21.27 -19.54
CA GLY A 86 10.61 20.60 -20.72
C GLY A 86 9.83 21.68 -21.44
N GLY A 87 10.54 22.47 -22.24
CA GLY A 87 9.94 23.55 -22.99
C GLY A 87 8.68 23.00 -23.63
N GLY A 88 7.61 23.79 -23.58
CA GLY A 88 6.50 23.67 -24.50
C GLY A 88 7.06 23.77 -25.91
N GLY A 89 7.68 22.69 -26.39
CA GLY A 89 7.95 22.43 -27.76
C GLY A 89 6.61 22.05 -28.33
N GLY A 90 5.83 23.07 -28.69
CA GLY A 90 4.93 22.97 -29.82
C GLY A 90 5.76 22.48 -31.01
N ARG A 91 5.95 21.16 -31.10
CA ARG A 91 6.19 20.52 -32.39
C ARG A 91 4.89 20.71 -33.12
N GLY A 92 4.90 21.68 -34.02
CA GLY A 92 3.73 22.10 -34.76
C GLY A 92 2.97 20.92 -35.33
N ARG A 93 1.67 21.15 -35.54
CA ARG A 93 0.86 20.41 -36.51
C ARG A 93 1.60 20.42 -37.87
N GLY A 94 2.54 19.50 -38.03
CA GLY A 94 3.06 19.08 -39.33
C GLY A 94 1.98 18.23 -39.96
N GLY A 95 1.62 18.56 -41.19
CA GLY A 95 0.40 18.13 -41.88
C GLY A 95 0.18 16.62 -41.92
N ALA A 96 -1.09 16.29 -42.20
CA ALA A 96 -1.61 14.94 -42.39
C ALA A 96 -0.66 14.05 -43.21
N ALA A 97 0.10 13.21 -42.51
CA ALA A 97 0.72 12.03 -43.06
C ALA A 97 -0.18 10.85 -42.69
N VAL A 98 -0.49 10.02 -43.69
CA VAL A 98 -1.30 8.80 -43.59
C VAL A 98 -0.94 8.03 -42.30
N PRO A 99 -1.92 7.60 -41.49
CA PRO A 99 -1.64 6.78 -40.31
C PRO A 99 -0.83 5.55 -40.73
N PRO A 100 0.29 5.23 -40.07
CA PRO A 100 1.00 3.99 -40.36
C PRO A 100 0.06 2.81 -40.11
N ASP A 101 0.10 1.79 -40.97
CA ASP A 101 -0.59 0.54 -40.74
C ASP A 101 0.04 -0.14 -39.51
N LEU A 102 -0.74 -0.20 -38.44
CA LEU A 102 -0.33 -0.78 -37.17
C LEU A 102 -0.83 -2.23 -37.06
N THR A 103 -1.14 -2.94 -38.14
CA THR A 103 -1.62 -4.32 -38.02
C THR A 103 -0.49 -5.36 -37.91
N THR A 104 -0.63 -6.31 -36.98
CA THR A 104 0.19 -7.54 -36.93
C THR A 104 -0.34 -8.57 -37.95
N PRO A 105 0.43 -9.63 -38.29
CA PRO A 105 -0.06 -10.75 -39.10
C PRO A 105 -1.29 -11.49 -38.53
N THR A 106 -1.65 -11.21 -37.28
CA THR A 106 -2.84 -11.74 -36.59
C THR A 106 -4.02 -10.74 -36.54
N GLY A 107 -3.86 -9.54 -37.12
CA GLY A 107 -4.90 -8.50 -37.16
C GLY A 107 -4.94 -7.58 -35.92
N GLY A 108 -3.95 -7.63 -35.03
CA GLY A 108 -3.88 -6.78 -33.83
C GLY A 108 -3.18 -5.43 -34.07
N ILE A 109 -3.51 -4.40 -33.30
CA ILE A 109 -2.93 -3.04 -33.43
C ILE A 109 -1.61 -2.92 -32.64
N VAL A 110 -0.51 -2.62 -33.33
CA VAL A 110 0.86 -2.44 -32.83
C VAL A 110 1.02 -1.06 -32.22
N GLY A 111 1.33 -1.00 -30.93
CA GLY A 111 1.88 0.21 -30.31
C GLY A 111 3.38 0.35 -30.56
N ARG A 112 3.91 1.59 -30.52
CA ARG A 112 5.30 1.91 -30.87
C ARG A 112 6.34 1.06 -30.10
N ASN A 113 7.32 0.52 -30.82
CA ASN A 113 8.41 -0.32 -30.30
C ASN A 113 9.18 0.30 -29.12
N GLY A 114 9.59 -0.56 -28.19
CA GLY A 114 10.63 -0.30 -27.21
C GLY A 114 10.88 -1.52 -26.32
N ASN A 115 12.04 -1.54 -25.65
CA ASN A 115 12.54 -2.71 -24.92
C ASN A 115 11.99 -2.72 -23.48
N GLY A 116 11.38 -3.83 -23.08
CA GLY A 116 11.04 -4.15 -21.70
C GLY A 116 12.17 -4.90 -20.98
N PRO A 117 11.95 -5.27 -19.70
CA PRO A 117 12.91 -6.07 -18.94
C PRO A 117 13.31 -7.33 -19.73
N GLY A 118 14.60 -7.66 -19.73
CA GLY A 118 15.14 -8.83 -20.43
C GLY A 118 15.13 -8.76 -21.97
N GLY A 119 14.95 -7.57 -22.58
CA GLY A 119 14.94 -7.41 -24.04
C GLY A 119 13.59 -7.76 -24.70
N SER A 120 12.52 -7.87 -23.91
CA SER A 120 11.17 -8.09 -24.40
C SER A 120 10.67 -6.90 -25.23
N SER A 121 9.80 -7.16 -26.21
CA SER A 121 9.13 -6.08 -26.97
C SER A 121 7.81 -5.74 -26.29
N ILE A 122 7.65 -4.48 -25.84
CA ILE A 122 6.40 -4.01 -25.21
C ILE A 122 5.49 -3.36 -26.26
N TYR A 123 4.25 -3.86 -26.37
CA TYR A 123 3.19 -3.38 -27.27
C TYR A 123 2.21 -2.43 -26.56
N GLY A 124 2.00 -1.20 -27.05
CA GLY A 124 0.99 -0.27 -26.49
C GLY A 124 1.10 1.20 -26.95
N TYR A 125 0.03 1.99 -26.72
CA TYR A 125 0.05 3.44 -26.91
C TYR A 125 1.02 4.07 -25.88
N ARG A 126 2.13 4.65 -26.36
CA ARG A 126 3.18 5.27 -25.53
C ARG A 126 3.12 6.81 -25.52
N VAL A 127 1.94 7.40 -25.57
CA VAL A 127 1.83 8.79 -25.10
C VAL A 127 1.95 8.73 -23.59
N ARG A 128 2.83 9.53 -23.00
CA ARG A 128 2.88 9.70 -21.55
C ARG A 128 1.51 10.24 -21.14
N THR A 129 0.65 9.40 -20.58
CA THR A 129 -0.48 9.86 -19.78
C THR A 129 0.15 10.46 -18.54
N GLY A 130 0.46 11.75 -18.61
CA GLY A 130 0.84 12.48 -17.42
C GLY A 130 -0.32 12.47 -16.44
N VAL A 131 -0.01 12.53 -15.16
CA VAL A 131 -0.98 12.80 -14.11
C VAL A 131 -1.80 14.03 -14.48
N ASN A 132 -3.12 13.98 -14.30
CA ASN A 132 -3.94 15.16 -14.46
C ASN A 132 -3.54 16.20 -13.42
N ARG A 133 -3.07 17.36 -13.88
CA ARG A 133 -2.76 18.53 -13.06
C ARG A 133 -3.64 19.74 -13.41
N ASP A 134 -4.58 19.54 -14.32
CA ASP A 134 -5.51 20.58 -14.74
C ASP A 134 -6.66 20.67 -13.74
N LEU A 135 -6.68 21.75 -12.96
CA LEU A 135 -7.78 22.01 -12.03
C LEU A 135 -9.11 22.16 -12.78
N ASP A 136 -9.12 22.78 -13.96
CA ASP A 136 -10.34 23.07 -14.70
C ASP A 136 -10.94 21.82 -15.36
N ALA A 137 -10.16 20.73 -15.46
CA ALA A 137 -10.65 19.42 -15.91
C ALA A 137 -11.52 18.71 -14.84
N GLN A 138 -11.45 19.13 -13.57
CA GLN A 138 -12.29 18.57 -12.51
C GLN A 138 -13.63 19.32 -12.45
N PRO A 139 -14.78 18.68 -12.77
CA PRO A 139 -16.08 19.36 -12.80
C PRO A 139 -16.59 19.82 -11.42
N ASP A 140 -16.23 19.14 -10.34
CA ASP A 140 -16.65 19.51 -8.98
C ASP A 140 -15.81 20.66 -8.41
N GLU A 141 -16.44 21.81 -8.18
CA GLU A 141 -15.80 23.01 -7.62
C GLU A 141 -15.19 22.79 -6.23
N ARG A 142 -15.85 21.99 -5.39
CA ARG A 142 -15.33 21.67 -4.05
C ARG A 142 -14.03 20.89 -4.16
N ILE A 143 -13.96 19.91 -5.06
CA ILE A 143 -12.75 19.11 -5.28
C ILE A 143 -11.64 19.98 -5.90
N ARG A 144 -11.98 20.87 -6.84
CA ARG A 144 -11.02 21.84 -7.39
C ARG A 144 -10.40 22.70 -6.29
N GLU A 145 -11.24 23.30 -5.44
CA GLU A 145 -10.76 24.18 -4.38
C GLU A 145 -9.91 23.43 -3.35
N LEU A 146 -10.35 22.25 -2.96
CA LEU A 146 -9.60 21.36 -2.07
C LEU A 146 -8.21 21.03 -2.62
N ASN A 147 -8.08 20.93 -3.95
CA ASN A 147 -6.82 20.59 -4.61
C ASN A 147 -5.98 21.78 -5.11
N ARG A 148 -6.45 23.02 -4.93
CA ARG A 148 -5.82 24.23 -5.49
C ARG A 148 -4.42 24.49 -4.97
N GLU A 149 -4.13 24.14 -3.72
CA GLU A 149 -2.81 24.33 -3.13
C GLU A 149 -1.75 23.51 -3.88
N GLU A 150 -0.69 24.18 -4.32
CA GLU A 150 0.48 23.56 -4.96
C GLU A 150 1.54 23.18 -3.90
N PRO A 151 2.31 22.10 -4.16
CA PRO A 151 3.32 21.62 -3.25
C PRO A 151 4.50 22.59 -3.15
N VAL A 152 5.06 22.74 -1.95
CA VAL A 152 6.28 23.52 -1.72
C VAL A 152 7.47 22.62 -1.40
N ASN A 153 8.65 23.11 -1.73
CA ASN A 153 9.92 22.56 -1.27
C ASN A 153 9.99 22.57 0.27
N GLY A 154 10.66 21.58 0.86
CA GLY A 154 10.91 21.54 2.29
C GLY A 154 10.61 20.20 2.95
N GLU A 155 10.35 20.26 4.24
CA GLU A 155 10.09 19.11 5.09
C GLU A 155 8.91 18.26 4.60
N ARG A 156 9.04 16.95 4.76
CA ARG A 156 8.00 15.93 4.64
C ARG A 156 7.98 15.11 5.91
N THR A 157 6.78 14.65 6.26
CA THR A 157 6.59 13.73 7.37
C THR A 157 5.67 12.60 6.95
N GLU A 158 5.92 11.40 7.46
CA GLU A 158 5.03 10.26 7.38
C GLU A 158 4.85 9.65 8.77
N VAL A 159 3.89 8.75 8.93
CA VAL A 159 3.51 8.21 10.24
C VAL A 159 3.48 6.70 10.20
N TYR A 160 3.95 6.09 11.29
CA TYR A 160 3.71 4.68 11.56
C TYR A 160 3.25 4.48 13.00
N CYS A 161 2.67 3.31 13.27
CA CYS A 161 2.42 2.82 14.61
C CYS A 161 2.92 1.39 14.79
N THR A 162 3.46 1.05 15.97
CA THR A 162 3.94 -0.31 16.26
C THR A 162 3.15 -1.00 17.37
N LYS A 163 2.47 -2.12 17.05
CA LYS A 163 2.02 -3.10 18.03
C LYS A 163 3.23 -3.90 18.49
N VAL A 164 3.60 -3.82 19.76
CA VAL A 164 4.78 -4.52 20.29
C VAL A 164 4.43 -5.98 20.59
N GLY A 165 5.25 -6.91 20.10
CA GLY A 165 5.11 -8.33 20.35
C GLY A 165 5.44 -8.72 21.79
N THR A 166 4.85 -9.80 22.30
CA THR A 166 4.98 -10.22 23.71
C THR A 166 6.19 -11.11 23.95
N THR A 167 6.56 -11.97 22.99
CA THR A 167 7.63 -12.96 23.15
C THR A 167 8.89 -12.62 22.35
N ARG A 168 8.74 -12.03 21.17
CA ARG A 168 9.81 -11.60 20.27
C ARG A 168 9.62 -10.12 19.87
N PRO A 169 9.63 -9.18 20.83
CA PRO A 169 9.43 -7.75 20.54
C PRO A 169 10.52 -7.16 19.62
N ASN A 170 11.67 -7.82 19.53
CA ASN A 170 12.82 -7.47 18.71
C ASN A 170 12.68 -7.87 17.23
N GLU A 171 11.61 -8.55 16.84
CA GLU A 171 11.30 -8.92 15.46
C GLU A 171 9.98 -8.25 15.04
N MET A 172 9.85 -7.89 13.77
CA MET A 172 8.58 -7.37 13.25
C MET A 172 8.28 -7.65 11.80
N TYR A 173 6.99 -7.68 11.49
CA TYR A 173 6.49 -7.44 10.14
C TYR A 173 6.09 -5.97 10.00
N ILE A 174 6.36 -5.39 8.82
CA ILE A 174 5.84 -4.08 8.43
C ILE A 174 4.64 -4.32 7.51
N VAL A 175 3.52 -3.68 7.79
CA VAL A 175 2.32 -3.64 6.96
C VAL A 175 2.12 -2.19 6.55
N GLY A 176 2.15 -1.90 5.25
CA GLY A 176 2.16 -0.52 4.76
C GLY A 176 1.29 -0.26 3.54
N ALA A 177 1.05 1.02 3.31
CA ALA A 177 0.31 1.61 2.19
C ALA A 177 0.80 3.05 2.01
N HIS A 178 0.65 3.67 0.84
CA HIS A 178 0.97 5.11 0.72
C HIS A 178 -0.27 5.97 0.95
N MET A 179 -0.07 7.12 1.58
CA MET A 179 -1.17 8.00 2.00
C MET A 179 -1.35 9.21 1.08
N ASP A 180 -0.34 9.61 0.34
CA ASP A 180 -0.47 10.67 -0.66
C ASP A 180 -1.07 10.15 -1.96
N GLY A 181 -1.50 11.07 -2.79
CA GLY A 181 -2.02 10.79 -4.12
C GLY A 181 -1.92 12.02 -5.01
N HIS A 182 -2.30 11.85 -6.26
CA HIS A 182 -2.47 12.96 -7.19
C HIS A 182 -3.44 12.70 -8.34
N GLY A 183 -4.07 13.77 -8.83
CA GLY A 183 -4.92 13.70 -10.03
C GLY A 183 -6.03 14.73 -10.09
N VAL A 184 -5.99 15.73 -9.18
CA VAL A 184 -7.07 16.68 -8.91
C VAL A 184 -8.37 15.97 -8.52
N ASN A 185 -8.26 15.04 -7.58
CA ASN A 185 -9.38 14.27 -7.05
C ASN A 185 -9.26 14.13 -5.53
N GLU A 186 -9.74 13.03 -4.98
CA GLU A 186 -9.68 12.74 -3.54
C GLU A 186 -8.78 11.54 -3.24
N ALA A 187 -8.05 11.04 -4.25
CA ALA A 187 -7.14 9.90 -4.15
C ALA A 187 -7.77 8.71 -3.40
N VAL A 188 -9.04 8.40 -3.73
CA VAL A 188 -9.83 7.39 -3.00
C VAL A 188 -9.25 6.00 -3.21
N ASN A 189 -8.96 5.63 -4.45
CA ASN A 189 -8.40 4.31 -4.74
C ASN A 189 -6.89 4.29 -4.52
N ASP A 190 -6.21 5.28 -5.09
CA ASP A 190 -4.75 5.42 -5.15
C ASP A 190 -4.30 6.57 -4.24
N ASP A 191 -3.82 6.32 -3.02
CA ASP A 191 -3.93 5.04 -2.27
C ASP A 191 -4.68 5.21 -0.94
N GLY A 192 -5.79 5.94 -1.00
CA GLY A 192 -6.73 6.01 0.11
C GLY A 192 -7.25 4.62 0.52
N SER A 193 -7.35 3.71 -0.45
CA SER A 193 -7.94 2.38 -0.26
C SER A 193 -7.02 1.44 0.51
N GLY A 194 -5.73 1.38 0.17
CA GLY A 194 -4.70 0.65 0.93
C GLY A 194 -4.44 1.31 2.29
N THR A 195 -4.39 2.65 2.35
CA THR A 195 -4.25 3.38 3.62
C THR A 195 -5.38 3.03 4.59
N ALA A 196 -6.63 3.02 4.12
CA ALA A 196 -7.78 2.68 4.96
C ALA A 196 -7.73 1.22 5.45
N LEU A 197 -7.22 0.30 4.63
CA LEU A 197 -7.03 -1.10 5.00
C LEU A 197 -5.99 -1.24 6.13
N VAL A 198 -4.82 -0.61 5.97
CA VAL A 198 -3.74 -0.64 6.98
C VAL A 198 -4.21 -0.05 8.31
N MET A 199 -4.97 1.05 8.27
CA MET A 199 -5.56 1.65 9.47
C MET A 199 -6.60 0.74 10.14
N GLU A 200 -7.40 -0.01 9.38
CA GLU A 200 -8.35 -0.98 9.95
C GLU A 200 -7.63 -2.18 10.58
N LEU A 201 -6.55 -2.67 9.97
CA LEU A 201 -5.69 -3.68 10.57
C LEU A 201 -5.08 -3.17 11.88
N ALA A 202 -4.58 -1.93 11.90
CA ALA A 202 -4.04 -1.31 13.11
C ALA A 202 -5.09 -1.27 14.24
N ARG A 203 -6.35 -0.92 13.93
CA ARG A 203 -7.46 -0.95 14.91
C ARG A 203 -7.70 -2.35 15.47
N VAL A 204 -7.72 -3.38 14.62
CA VAL A 204 -7.96 -4.77 15.04
C VAL A 204 -6.82 -5.28 15.92
N PHE A 205 -5.56 -5.12 15.49
CA PHE A 205 -4.39 -5.62 16.20
C PHE A 205 -4.03 -4.80 17.46
N SER A 206 -4.49 -3.56 17.56
CA SER A 206 -4.26 -2.70 18.74
C SER A 206 -5.31 -2.89 19.84
N ALA A 207 -6.33 -3.71 19.62
CA ALA A 207 -7.27 -4.07 20.67
C ALA A 207 -6.53 -4.71 21.86
N THR A 208 -6.98 -4.38 23.08
CA THR A 208 -6.28 -4.75 24.33
C THR A 208 -6.24 -6.25 24.59
N ASP A 209 -7.14 -7.01 23.97
CA ASP A 209 -7.26 -8.45 24.06
C ASP A 209 -6.50 -9.20 22.94
N VAL A 210 -5.81 -8.48 22.06
CA VAL A 210 -5.02 -9.08 20.98
C VAL A 210 -3.54 -9.02 21.35
N GLU A 211 -2.90 -10.18 21.40
CA GLU A 211 -1.46 -10.32 21.58
C GLU A 211 -0.83 -10.93 20.33
N THR A 212 0.39 -10.50 20.01
CA THR A 212 1.19 -11.03 18.91
C THR A 212 2.55 -11.45 19.44
N GLU A 213 3.12 -12.53 18.92
CA GLU A 213 4.46 -12.96 19.33
C GLU A 213 5.53 -11.94 18.92
N VAL A 214 5.44 -11.50 17.66
CA VAL A 214 6.31 -10.51 17.05
C VAL A 214 5.62 -9.16 17.02
N SER A 215 6.42 -8.10 16.88
CA SER A 215 5.87 -6.76 16.69
C SER A 215 5.27 -6.62 15.28
N ILE A 216 4.30 -5.72 15.11
CA ILE A 216 3.72 -5.36 13.81
C ILE A 216 3.77 -3.85 13.68
N ARG A 217 4.36 -3.35 12.60
CA ARG A 217 4.39 -1.93 12.29
C ARG A 217 3.44 -1.60 11.15
N PHE A 218 2.47 -0.73 11.42
CA PHE A 218 1.54 -0.17 10.45
C PHE A 218 2.11 1.16 9.94
N ALA A 219 2.60 1.21 8.71
CA ALA A 219 3.30 2.37 8.16
C ALA A 219 2.56 3.00 6.97
N LEU A 220 2.38 4.32 6.99
CA LEU A 220 1.64 5.06 5.97
C LEU A 220 2.61 6.00 5.25
N TRP A 221 3.17 5.51 4.13
CA TRP A 221 4.23 6.18 3.39
C TRP A 221 3.74 7.48 2.76
N ASN A 222 4.53 8.53 2.83
CA ASN A 222 4.21 9.80 2.19
C ASN A 222 5.19 10.08 1.04
N ASN A 223 4.74 10.81 0.02
CA ASN A 223 5.55 11.26 -1.12
C ASN A 223 5.97 10.07 -2.02
N GLU A 224 5.11 9.06 -2.11
CA GLU A 224 5.25 7.89 -2.99
C GLU A 224 5.17 8.35 -4.45
N GLU A 225 4.19 9.20 -4.75
CA GLU A 225 3.77 9.62 -6.09
C GLU A 225 4.83 10.45 -6.86
N THR A 226 5.95 10.74 -6.20
CA THR A 226 7.14 11.39 -6.77
C THR A 226 8.39 10.52 -6.70
N GLY A 227 8.24 9.21 -6.52
CA GLY A 227 9.32 8.22 -6.50
C GLY A 227 9.64 7.70 -5.10
N THR A 228 8.65 7.14 -4.39
CA THR A 228 8.86 6.31 -3.18
C THR A 228 9.65 6.95 -2.04
N ASN A 229 9.67 8.28 -1.97
CA ASN A 229 10.64 9.04 -1.17
C ASN A 229 10.47 8.85 0.34
N GLY A 230 9.23 8.67 0.82
CA GLY A 230 8.95 8.38 2.22
C GLY A 230 9.53 7.04 2.65
N ALA A 231 9.21 5.97 1.93
CA ALA A 231 9.76 4.65 2.17
C ALA A 231 11.31 4.64 2.10
N ASP A 232 11.91 5.35 1.14
CA ASP A 232 13.37 5.50 1.06
C ASP A 232 13.95 6.22 2.29
N ALA A 233 13.28 7.28 2.76
CA ALA A 233 13.68 8.01 3.95
C ALA A 233 13.56 7.13 5.21
N TYR A 234 12.49 6.35 5.33
CA TYR A 234 12.32 5.37 6.40
C TYR A 234 13.48 4.38 6.41
N VAL A 235 13.77 3.73 5.28
CA VAL A 235 14.85 2.74 5.17
C VAL A 235 16.19 3.37 5.52
N ALA A 236 16.48 4.56 5.01
CA ALA A 236 17.72 5.27 5.29
C ALA A 236 17.91 5.59 6.79
N GLN A 237 16.84 5.92 7.51
CA GLN A 237 16.88 6.29 8.92
C GLN A 237 16.85 5.08 9.86
N ARG A 238 16.17 4.01 9.46
CA ARG A 238 15.81 2.91 10.37
C ARG A 238 16.62 1.64 10.17
N ARG A 239 17.15 1.37 8.97
CA ARG A 239 17.82 0.08 8.67
C ARG A 239 18.96 -0.28 9.63
N GLU A 240 19.75 0.71 10.06
CA GLU A 240 20.92 0.51 10.93
C GLU A 240 20.53 0.33 12.41
N LEU A 241 19.27 0.56 12.76
CA LEU A 241 18.74 0.44 14.12
C LEU A 241 18.12 -0.93 14.39
N GLN A 242 17.95 -1.76 13.35
CA GLN A 242 17.27 -3.04 13.44
C GLN A 242 17.86 -3.95 14.53
N GLY A 243 17.00 -4.40 15.44
CA GLY A 243 17.36 -5.30 16.54
C GLY A 243 18.20 -4.65 17.63
N ILE A 244 18.47 -3.34 17.55
CA ILE A 244 19.23 -2.61 18.56
C ILE A 244 18.30 -2.18 19.69
N GLU A 245 18.63 -2.63 20.89
CA GLU A 245 17.90 -2.28 22.10
C GLU A 245 18.31 -0.88 22.60
N SER A 246 17.34 -0.05 22.97
CA SER A 246 17.62 1.32 23.44
C SER A 246 16.65 1.77 24.53
N PRO A 247 17.15 2.07 25.76
CA PRO A 247 18.52 1.83 26.22
C PRO A 247 18.88 0.33 26.24
N SER A 248 20.18 0.00 26.20
CA SER A 248 20.62 -1.40 26.35
C SER A 248 20.13 -2.00 27.67
N GLY A 249 19.60 -3.23 27.62
CA GLY A 249 18.98 -3.97 28.72
C GLY A 249 17.52 -3.61 29.03
N SER A 250 16.86 -2.77 28.23
CA SER A 250 15.49 -2.30 28.49
C SER A 250 14.35 -3.19 27.98
N GLY A 251 14.64 -4.17 27.13
CA GLY A 251 13.70 -4.92 26.31
C GLY A 251 13.02 -4.10 25.20
N ARG A 252 13.47 -2.86 24.94
CA ARG A 252 12.85 -1.94 23.99
C ARG A 252 13.69 -1.81 22.74
N TYR A 253 13.07 -2.02 21.58
CA TYR A 253 13.70 -1.97 20.27
C TYR A 253 13.03 -0.85 19.47
N PRO A 254 13.65 0.35 19.36
CA PRO A 254 13.11 1.43 18.53
C PRO A 254 12.86 0.97 17.08
N GLU A 255 13.72 0.08 16.59
CA GLU A 255 13.53 -0.63 15.34
C GLU A 255 13.74 -2.13 15.56
N PRO A 256 12.67 -2.94 15.64
CA PRO A 256 12.79 -4.39 15.58
C PRO A 256 13.40 -4.86 14.24
N THR A 257 14.05 -6.02 14.23
CA THR A 257 14.54 -6.65 13.01
C THR A 257 13.39 -6.94 12.05
N TRP A 258 13.54 -6.57 10.78
CA TRP A 258 12.50 -6.75 9.78
C TRP A 258 12.45 -8.20 9.31
N LEU A 259 11.31 -8.86 9.55
CA LEU A 259 11.02 -10.21 9.04
C LEU A 259 10.45 -10.17 7.62
N GLY A 260 9.74 -9.10 7.28
CA GLY A 260 9.11 -8.91 5.97
C GLY A 260 8.28 -7.64 5.93
N MET A 261 8.02 -7.18 4.70
CA MET A 261 7.15 -6.05 4.42
C MET A 261 5.98 -6.52 3.56
N ILE A 262 4.76 -6.22 4.01
CA ILE A 262 3.52 -6.44 3.29
C ILE A 262 3.03 -5.06 2.87
N GLN A 263 3.12 -4.78 1.57
CA GLN A 263 2.68 -3.52 1.00
C GLN A 263 1.30 -3.71 0.37
N HIS A 264 0.37 -2.85 0.75
CA HIS A 264 -0.91 -2.66 0.08
C HIS A 264 -0.81 -1.49 -0.89
N ASP A 265 -1.64 -1.58 -1.91
CA ASP A 265 -1.85 -0.60 -2.97
C ASP A 265 -3.36 -0.52 -3.24
N MET A 266 -3.75 0.10 -4.35
CA MET A 266 -5.09 0.22 -4.89
C MET A 266 -5.92 -1.07 -4.78
N MET A 267 -7.02 -0.99 -4.03
CA MET A 267 -8.02 -2.05 -3.98
C MET A 267 -8.94 -2.01 -5.20
N MET A 268 -9.41 -3.18 -5.66
CA MET A 268 -10.30 -3.39 -6.82
C MET A 268 -9.72 -3.07 -8.21
N TRP A 269 -9.13 -1.88 -8.40
CA TRP A 269 -8.65 -1.40 -9.70
C TRP A 269 -7.20 -0.90 -9.60
N ASP A 270 -6.26 -1.81 -9.80
CA ASP A 270 -4.81 -1.57 -9.77
C ASP A 270 -4.33 -0.79 -11.03
N HIS A 271 -5.06 -0.90 -12.15
CA HIS A 271 -4.65 -0.27 -13.43
C HIS A 271 -5.73 0.59 -14.08
N GLY A 272 -6.49 1.29 -13.23
CA GLY A 272 -7.48 2.30 -13.60
C GLY A 272 -8.91 1.79 -13.59
N ALA A 273 -9.83 2.70 -13.24
CA ALA A 273 -11.26 2.42 -13.20
C ALA A 273 -11.79 1.95 -14.56
N PRO A 274 -12.89 1.17 -14.59
CA PRO A 274 -13.60 0.87 -15.80
C PRO A 274 -13.92 2.16 -16.56
N ARG A 275 -13.77 2.11 -17.88
CA ARG A 275 -14.21 3.19 -18.77
C ARG A 275 -15.73 3.36 -18.63
N ALA A 276 -16.26 4.50 -19.08
CA ALA A 276 -17.68 4.80 -19.02
C ALA A 276 -18.57 3.76 -19.74
N ASP A 277 -18.00 2.97 -20.67
CA ASP A 277 -18.65 1.87 -21.37
C ASP A 277 -18.54 0.51 -20.64
N GLY A 278 -17.98 0.49 -19.42
CA GLY A 278 -17.77 -0.70 -18.60
C GLY A 278 -16.54 -1.52 -18.97
N THR A 279 -15.76 -1.13 -19.98
CA THR A 279 -14.54 -1.85 -20.35
C THR A 279 -13.38 -1.51 -19.42
N VAL A 280 -12.58 -2.51 -19.04
CA VAL A 280 -11.42 -2.34 -18.16
C VAL A 280 -10.12 -2.19 -18.95
N SER A 281 -9.05 -1.74 -18.30
CA SER A 281 -7.71 -1.80 -18.93
C SER A 281 -7.38 -3.24 -19.32
N ARG A 282 -6.65 -3.43 -20.42
CA ARG A 282 -6.16 -4.76 -20.80
C ARG A 282 -5.12 -5.32 -19.81
N ASP A 283 -4.53 -4.41 -19.04
CA ASP A 283 -3.54 -4.73 -18.02
C ASP A 283 -4.26 -5.14 -16.71
N GLN A 284 -5.54 -4.79 -16.54
CA GLN A 284 -6.38 -5.32 -15.46
C GLN A 284 -6.54 -6.83 -15.66
N ARG A 285 -6.15 -7.63 -14.66
CA ARG A 285 -6.29 -9.09 -14.70
C ARG A 285 -7.74 -9.49 -14.42
N PRO A 286 -8.46 -10.11 -15.39
CA PRO A 286 -9.86 -10.51 -15.20
C PRO A 286 -10.08 -11.58 -14.13
N GLU A 287 -9.05 -12.37 -13.83
CA GLU A 287 -9.09 -13.52 -12.91
C GLU A 287 -8.68 -13.19 -11.47
N ALA A 288 -8.18 -11.98 -11.21
CA ALA A 288 -7.69 -11.61 -9.89
C ALA A 288 -8.68 -10.70 -9.17
N ASP A 289 -9.43 -11.28 -8.24
CA ASP A 289 -10.15 -10.48 -7.24
C ASP A 289 -9.19 -9.98 -6.15
N VAL A 290 -8.15 -10.76 -5.83
CA VAL A 290 -7.04 -10.39 -4.93
C VAL A 290 -5.71 -10.88 -5.49
N ASN A 291 -4.77 -9.97 -5.75
CA ASN A 291 -3.40 -10.33 -6.13
C ASN A 291 -2.49 -10.34 -4.89
N ILE A 292 -1.67 -11.38 -4.79
CA ILE A 292 -0.55 -11.46 -3.85
C ILE A 292 0.72 -11.53 -4.67
N GLU A 293 1.51 -10.48 -4.66
CA GLU A 293 2.71 -10.40 -5.49
C GLU A 293 3.98 -10.41 -4.64
N PHE A 294 5.04 -11.00 -5.20
CA PHE A 294 6.38 -10.92 -4.64
C PHE A 294 7.36 -10.49 -5.73
N GLN A 295 8.44 -9.80 -5.35
CA GLN A 295 9.45 -9.36 -6.32
C GLN A 295 10.47 -10.47 -6.59
N SER A 296 10.32 -11.18 -7.71
CA SER A 296 11.20 -12.30 -8.08
C SER A 296 12.67 -11.93 -8.30
N ASN A 297 12.95 -10.65 -8.56
CA ASN A 297 14.32 -10.15 -8.75
C ASN A 297 14.94 -9.57 -7.47
N SER A 298 14.27 -9.72 -6.32
CA SER A 298 14.82 -9.30 -5.03
C SER A 298 15.80 -10.34 -4.47
N VAL A 299 16.69 -9.90 -3.57
CA VAL A 299 17.59 -10.80 -2.84
C VAL A 299 16.80 -11.80 -1.96
N MET A 300 15.60 -11.41 -1.53
CA MET A 300 14.70 -12.18 -0.66
C MET A 300 13.59 -12.89 -1.45
N ALA A 301 13.81 -13.18 -2.73
CA ALA A 301 12.75 -13.70 -3.61
C ALA A 301 12.16 -15.03 -3.12
N GLU A 302 12.99 -15.93 -2.59
CA GLU A 302 12.53 -17.23 -2.10
C GLU A 302 11.66 -17.08 -0.83
N GLU A 303 12.12 -16.27 0.12
CA GLU A 303 11.39 -15.97 1.36
C GLU A 303 10.08 -15.24 1.06
N SER A 304 10.12 -14.27 0.15
CA SER A 304 8.94 -13.50 -0.27
C SER A 304 7.92 -14.40 -0.96
N MET A 305 8.37 -15.33 -1.81
CA MET A 305 7.49 -16.33 -2.44
C MET A 305 6.82 -17.23 -1.39
N LYS A 306 7.58 -17.71 -0.39
CA LYS A 306 7.03 -18.53 0.70
C LYS A 306 5.96 -17.76 1.47
N LEU A 307 6.23 -16.50 1.83
CA LEU A 307 5.27 -15.64 2.52
C LEU A 307 4.01 -15.39 1.67
N ALA A 308 4.16 -15.18 0.36
CA ALA A 308 3.02 -15.03 -0.55
C ALA A 308 2.11 -16.26 -0.54
N PHE A 309 2.68 -17.48 -0.53
CA PHE A 309 1.89 -18.70 -0.44
C PHE A 309 1.25 -18.94 0.94
N VAL A 310 1.82 -18.40 2.02
CA VAL A 310 1.15 -18.35 3.33
C VAL A 310 -0.12 -17.51 3.24
N PHE A 311 -0.05 -16.31 2.64
CA PHE A 311 -1.23 -15.47 2.46
C PHE A 311 -2.26 -16.09 1.52
N LYS A 312 -1.83 -16.77 0.45
CA LYS A 312 -2.73 -17.52 -0.42
C LYS A 312 -3.50 -18.60 0.33
N ALA A 313 -2.81 -19.39 1.15
CA ALA A 313 -3.44 -20.43 1.96
C ALA A 313 -4.43 -19.83 2.98
N ALA A 314 -4.09 -18.70 3.59
CA ALA A 314 -4.99 -17.98 4.49
C ALA A 314 -6.21 -17.43 3.73
N ALA A 315 -6.04 -16.85 2.54
CA ALA A 315 -7.15 -16.39 1.72
C ALA A 315 -8.11 -17.54 1.35
N ASP A 316 -7.58 -18.71 1.00
CA ASP A 316 -8.39 -19.89 0.69
C ASP A 316 -9.19 -20.39 1.91
N ALA A 317 -8.69 -20.16 3.12
CA ALA A 317 -9.35 -20.58 4.36
C ALA A 317 -10.40 -19.56 4.86
N TYR A 318 -10.13 -18.26 4.73
CA TYR A 318 -10.90 -17.21 5.42
C TYR A 318 -11.59 -16.20 4.47
N ASN A 319 -11.30 -16.22 3.18
CA ASN A 319 -11.88 -15.31 2.18
C ASN A 319 -12.34 -16.10 0.93
N THR A 320 -13.27 -17.02 1.13
CA THR A 320 -13.69 -17.99 0.09
C THR A 320 -14.44 -17.37 -1.08
N ASP A 321 -14.98 -16.16 -0.91
CA ASP A 321 -15.76 -15.47 -1.93
C ASP A 321 -14.86 -14.79 -2.99
N TYR A 322 -13.60 -14.50 -2.65
CA TYR A 322 -12.65 -13.78 -3.49
C TYR A 322 -11.29 -14.50 -3.49
N PRO A 323 -11.09 -15.49 -4.39
CA PRO A 323 -9.87 -16.28 -4.40
C PRO A 323 -8.67 -15.40 -4.74
N ALA A 324 -7.60 -15.56 -3.96
CA ALA A 324 -6.34 -14.86 -4.22
C ALA A 324 -5.50 -15.60 -5.28
N THR A 325 -4.64 -14.87 -6.00
CA THR A 325 -3.64 -15.44 -6.91
C THR A 325 -2.23 -14.96 -6.54
N VAL A 326 -1.24 -15.85 -6.63
CA VAL A 326 0.17 -15.50 -6.36
C VAL A 326 0.91 -15.20 -7.67
N GLY A 327 1.59 -14.06 -7.75
CA GLY A 327 2.37 -13.62 -8.91
C GLY A 327 3.81 -13.19 -8.55
N PRO A 328 4.80 -13.37 -9.47
CA PRO A 328 6.20 -13.03 -9.22
C PRO A 328 6.58 -11.58 -9.60
N HIS A 329 5.60 -10.71 -9.84
CA HIS A 329 5.83 -9.39 -10.41
C HIS A 329 5.09 -8.32 -9.63
N MET A 330 5.66 -7.85 -8.51
CA MET A 330 5.26 -6.54 -7.98
C MET A 330 5.57 -5.49 -9.06
N THR A 331 4.54 -4.84 -9.59
CA THR A 331 4.65 -3.77 -10.59
C THR A 331 5.09 -2.45 -9.99
#